data_AF-A0A1Q8CKT2-F1
#
_entry.id   AF-A0A1Q8CKT2-F1
#
_cell.length_a   1.000
_cell.length_b   1.000
_cell.length_c   1.000
_cell.angle_alpha   90.00
_cell.angle_beta   90.00
_cell.angle_gamma   90.00
#
_symmetry.space_group_name_H-M   'P 1'
#
loop_
_entity.id
_entity.type
_entity.pdbx_description
1 polymer ?
#
loop_
_entity_poly.entity_id
_entity_poly.type
_entity_poly.pdbx_seq_one_letter_code
_entity_poly.pdbx_strand_id
1 'polypeptide(L)'
;MNENTPVLPRRSAVAGTVAVCGLAAGCARYGGPTAPPPPDAGDGGGGGETGTGSAQAPSGEVLGAAADIPVGGGKVFKDQEIVVVQPVEGEFKGFSAVCTHQGCLVNAVADGTINCDCHGSKFAVADGAVTAGPAPEPLGEQQVSVTPDGQIVLGEAPPAETTEAPAQEETTEAPPPGLASTGDIPVGGGKIFADEEVVITQPTAGEFRAFSAVCTHQGCMVTKITGGTINCECHGSKFAVADGGVTAGPASKPLPERTVRVTGDQISLT
;
A
#
# COMPACT_ATOMS: atom_id res chain seq x y z
N MET A 1 -7.60 -15.12 -59.86
CA MET A 1 -8.25 -16.44 -59.94
C MET A 1 -9.04 -16.57 -58.64
N ASN A 2 -10.21 -15.94 -58.55
CA ASN A 2 -11.51 -16.52 -58.97
C ASN A 2 -11.79 -17.74 -58.08
N GLU A 3 -12.84 -17.85 -57.26
CA GLU A 3 -14.27 -17.52 -57.46
C GLU A 3 -14.95 -17.41 -56.07
N ASN A 4 -15.67 -16.34 -55.75
CA ASN A 4 -17.11 -16.08 -56.03
C ASN A 4 -18.09 -16.73 -55.01
N THR A 5 -18.49 -15.89 -54.04
CA THR A 5 -19.77 -15.79 -53.27
C THR A 5 -21.07 -16.11 -54.06
N PRO A 6 -22.31 -16.01 -53.51
CA PRO A 6 -22.87 -16.09 -52.12
C PRO A 6 -24.17 -16.95 -52.07
N VAL A 7 -24.92 -17.03 -50.96
CA VAL A 7 -26.42 -16.94 -50.87
C VAL A 7 -26.87 -16.78 -49.39
N LEU A 8 -27.73 -15.77 -49.16
CA LEU A 8 -28.42 -15.34 -47.92
C LEU A 8 -29.74 -16.15 -47.65
N PRO A 9 -30.74 -15.65 -46.89
CA PRO A 9 -30.98 -15.75 -45.45
C PRO A 9 -32.35 -16.42 -45.14
N ARG A 10 -32.83 -16.45 -43.87
CA ARG A 10 -34.21 -16.03 -43.46
C ARG A 10 -34.68 -16.59 -42.09
N ARG A 11 -35.16 -15.64 -41.27
CA ARG A 11 -36.40 -15.65 -40.45
C ARG A 11 -36.48 -16.56 -39.22
N SER A 12 -36.65 -15.93 -38.06
CA SER A 12 -38.00 -15.84 -37.45
C SER A 12 -38.05 -14.75 -36.37
N ALA A 13 -38.97 -13.81 -36.57
CA ALA A 13 -39.49 -12.93 -35.54
C ALA A 13 -40.62 -13.66 -34.82
N VAL A 14 -40.70 -13.56 -33.49
CA VAL A 14 -41.93 -13.80 -32.75
C VAL A 14 -42.13 -12.60 -31.83
N ALA A 15 -43.19 -11.85 -32.13
CA ALA A 15 -43.80 -10.88 -31.25
C ALA A 15 -44.79 -11.60 -30.32
N GLY A 16 -44.87 -11.17 -29.06
CA GLY A 16 -45.86 -11.65 -28.11
C GLY A 16 -46.10 -10.62 -27.02
N THR A 17 -47.08 -9.75 -27.23
CA THR A 17 -47.70 -8.89 -26.23
C THR A 17 -48.85 -9.62 -25.56
N VAL A 18 -48.92 -9.62 -24.22
CA VAL A 18 -50.19 -9.72 -23.47
C VAL A 18 -50.12 -8.77 -22.28
N ALA A 19 -51.20 -8.01 -22.14
CA ALA A 19 -51.41 -6.93 -21.20
C ALA A 19 -52.36 -7.35 -20.05
N VAL A 20 -52.48 -6.44 -19.08
CA VAL A 20 -53.60 -6.24 -18.13
C VAL A 20 -53.61 -7.09 -16.86
N CYS A 21 -53.50 -6.47 -15.68
CA CYS A 21 -54.64 -5.99 -14.87
C CYS A 21 -54.16 -5.37 -13.55
N GLY A 22 -54.63 -4.17 -13.21
CA GLY A 22 -54.40 -3.49 -11.93
C GLY A 22 -55.58 -3.61 -10.98
N LEU A 23 -55.31 -3.60 -9.67
CA LEU A 23 -56.22 -3.37 -8.51
C LEU A 23 -55.29 -3.03 -7.32
N ALA A 24 -55.54 -2.13 -6.36
CA ALA A 24 -56.53 -1.09 -6.14
C ALA A 24 -55.94 -0.16 -5.06
N ALA A 25 -56.25 1.14 -5.14
CA ALA A 25 -55.98 2.11 -4.09
C ALA A 25 -56.95 1.89 -2.91
N GLY A 26 -56.45 1.95 -1.68
CA GLY A 26 -57.25 1.99 -0.45
C GLY A 26 -56.90 3.21 0.39
N CYS A 27 -57.82 4.17 0.45
CA CYS A 27 -57.81 5.31 1.38
C CYS A 27 -59.16 5.42 2.08
N ALA A 28 -59.19 5.28 3.42
CA ALA A 28 -60.15 5.85 4.41
C ALA A 28 -59.96 5.10 5.76
N ARG A 29 -59.24 5.60 6.78
CA ARG A 29 -59.58 6.57 7.86
C ARG A 29 -60.72 6.13 8.81
N TYR A 30 -60.44 5.92 10.11
CA TYR A 30 -61.03 6.60 11.31
C TYR A 30 -60.71 5.88 12.65
N GLY A 31 -60.08 6.59 13.61
CA GLY A 31 -60.54 6.75 15.02
C GLY A 31 -60.13 5.80 16.18
N GLY A 32 -59.05 6.15 16.93
CA GLY A 32 -58.90 6.12 18.42
C GLY A 32 -58.70 4.77 19.17
N PRO A 33 -58.15 4.74 20.43
CA PRO A 33 -57.90 5.84 21.37
C PRO A 33 -56.41 6.05 21.77
N THR A 34 -56.22 7.16 22.48
CA THR A 34 -55.01 7.81 22.99
C THR A 34 -54.09 6.95 23.87
N ALA A 35 -52.81 6.88 23.52
CA ALA A 35 -51.73 6.46 24.42
C ALA A 35 -51.11 7.70 25.11
N PRO A 36 -50.68 7.60 26.38
CA PRO A 36 -50.19 8.73 27.19
C PRO A 36 -48.87 9.30 26.67
N PRO A 37 -48.56 10.58 26.95
CA PRO A 37 -47.30 11.20 26.54
C PRO A 37 -46.11 10.59 27.30
N PRO A 38 -44.93 10.44 26.66
CA PRO A 38 -43.70 10.16 27.39
C PRO A 38 -43.29 11.40 28.23
N PRO A 39 -42.63 11.20 29.39
CA PRO A 39 -42.26 12.29 30.30
C PRO A 39 -41.10 13.16 29.79
N ASP A 40 -41.05 14.34 30.40
CA ASP A 40 -40.21 15.52 30.20
C ASP A 40 -38.74 15.34 29.80
N ALA A 41 -38.33 16.33 28.99
CA ALA A 41 -36.96 16.71 28.72
C ALA A 41 -36.23 17.12 30.01
N GLY A 42 -35.19 16.37 30.36
CA GLY A 42 -34.14 16.78 31.27
C GLY A 42 -32.92 17.29 30.50
N ASP A 43 -32.59 18.55 30.76
CA ASP A 43 -31.34 19.25 30.44
C ASP A 43 -30.12 18.54 31.08
N GLY A 44 -28.99 18.51 30.37
CA GLY A 44 -27.75 17.93 30.89
C GLY A 44 -26.69 17.73 29.80
N GLY A 45 -25.80 18.72 29.66
CA GLY A 45 -24.86 18.84 28.56
C GLY A 45 -23.75 17.77 28.48
N GLY A 46 -23.02 17.86 27.36
CA GLY A 46 -21.67 17.32 27.22
C GLY A 46 -21.60 15.98 26.51
N GLY A 47 -21.72 15.99 25.18
CA GLY A 47 -21.34 14.86 24.33
C GLY A 47 -20.39 15.37 23.26
N GLY A 48 -19.09 15.33 23.55
CA GLY A 48 -18.05 15.65 22.58
C GLY A 48 -18.20 14.76 21.34
N GLU A 49 -18.09 15.40 20.19
CA GLU A 49 -17.84 14.74 18.91
C GLU A 49 -16.52 13.96 19.01
N THR A 50 -16.59 12.68 19.35
CA THR A 50 -15.54 11.73 18.99
C THR A 50 -15.89 11.20 17.61
N GLY A 51 -15.43 11.92 16.58
CA GLY A 51 -15.23 11.29 15.29
C GLY A 51 -14.33 10.08 15.48
N THR A 52 -14.72 8.95 14.91
CA THR A 52 -13.85 7.79 14.69
C THR A 52 -12.70 8.21 13.78
N GLY A 53 -11.72 8.88 14.37
CA GLY A 53 -10.37 8.85 13.88
C GLY A 53 -9.83 7.48 14.28
N SER A 54 -9.42 6.70 13.28
CA SER A 54 -8.37 5.70 13.49
C SER A 54 -7.24 6.44 14.17
N ALA A 55 -7.14 6.30 15.50
CA ALA A 55 -6.06 6.89 16.25
C ALA A 55 -4.79 6.21 15.76
N GLN A 56 -4.02 6.95 14.98
CA GLN A 56 -2.70 6.53 14.56
C GLN A 56 -1.85 6.40 15.81
N ALA A 57 -1.44 5.16 16.11
CA ALA A 57 -0.53 4.86 17.19
C ALA A 57 0.79 5.64 16.99
N PRO A 58 1.52 5.97 18.08
CA PRO A 58 2.76 6.73 17.98
C PRO A 58 3.75 6.04 17.04
N SER A 59 4.23 6.80 16.06
CA SER A 59 5.21 6.34 15.07
C SER A 59 6.58 6.12 15.71
N GLY A 60 7.25 5.03 15.32
CA GLY A 60 8.60 4.67 15.73
C GLY A 60 8.70 3.55 16.78
N GLU A 61 7.57 3.01 17.24
CA GLU A 61 7.57 1.88 18.18
C GLU A 61 7.98 0.58 17.48
N VAL A 62 8.96 -0.12 18.05
CA VAL A 62 9.40 -1.45 17.60
C VAL A 62 8.37 -2.49 18.04
N LEU A 63 7.78 -3.19 17.06
CA LEU A 63 6.85 -4.28 17.29
C LEU A 63 7.57 -5.62 17.53
N GLY A 64 8.69 -5.87 16.83
CA GLY A 64 9.50 -7.08 16.99
C GLY A 64 10.22 -7.47 15.70
N ALA A 65 10.83 -8.65 15.65
CA ALA A 65 11.59 -9.09 14.48
C ALA A 65 10.66 -9.44 13.29
N ALA A 66 11.05 -9.04 12.09
CA ALA A 66 10.35 -9.39 10.84
C ALA A 66 10.29 -10.91 10.61
N ALA A 67 11.32 -11.63 11.07
CA ALA A 67 11.40 -13.09 11.02
C ALA A 67 10.35 -13.80 11.90
N ASP A 68 9.73 -13.11 12.85
CA ASP A 68 8.66 -13.66 13.69
C ASP A 68 7.29 -13.65 12.98
N ILE A 69 7.19 -13.00 11.83
CA ILE A 69 5.97 -12.95 11.04
C ILE A 69 6.04 -14.07 9.99
N PRO A 70 5.10 -15.03 9.99
CA PRO A 70 5.13 -16.13 9.03
C PRO A 70 4.57 -15.73 7.66
N VAL A 71 5.22 -16.20 6.57
CA VAL A 71 4.72 -16.07 5.20
C VAL A 71 3.35 -16.74 5.05
N GLY A 72 2.42 -16.06 4.39
CA GLY A 72 1.01 -16.46 4.27
C GLY A 72 0.18 -16.26 5.55
N GLY A 73 0.79 -15.68 6.60
CA GLY A 73 0.17 -15.51 7.91
C GLY A 73 0.49 -14.15 8.52
N GLY A 74 0.53 -14.09 9.85
CA GLY A 74 0.78 -12.85 10.59
C GLY A 74 0.85 -13.03 12.09
N LYS A 75 1.16 -11.93 12.79
CA LYS A 75 1.29 -11.87 14.24
C LYS A 75 0.47 -10.70 14.78
N VAL A 76 -0.21 -10.93 15.89
CA VAL A 76 -0.98 -9.90 16.61
C VAL A 76 -0.13 -9.34 17.73
N PHE A 77 0.05 -8.03 17.72
CA PHE A 77 0.71 -7.21 18.73
C PHE A 77 -0.36 -6.56 19.59
N LYS A 78 -0.75 -7.25 20.66
CA LYS A 78 -1.94 -6.90 21.46
C LYS A 78 -1.77 -5.59 22.23
N ASP A 79 -0.56 -5.31 22.70
CA ASP A 79 -0.29 -4.10 23.49
C ASP A 79 -0.39 -2.83 22.62
N GLN A 80 -0.08 -2.96 21.33
CA GLN A 80 -0.13 -1.90 20.33
C GLN A 80 -1.45 -1.87 19.55
N GLU A 81 -2.29 -2.89 19.75
CA GLU A 81 -3.53 -3.09 18.99
C GLU A 81 -3.29 -3.14 17.46
N ILE A 82 -2.21 -3.81 17.04
CA ILE A 82 -1.81 -3.97 15.64
C ILE A 82 -1.72 -5.45 15.28
N VAL A 83 -2.07 -5.79 14.04
CA VAL A 83 -1.73 -7.06 13.41
C VAL A 83 -0.83 -6.80 12.21
N VAL A 84 0.31 -7.49 12.16
CA VAL A 84 1.22 -7.46 11.01
C VAL A 84 1.12 -8.79 10.29
N VAL A 85 0.91 -8.74 8.99
CA VAL A 85 0.78 -9.91 8.14
C VAL A 85 1.84 -9.89 7.05
N GLN A 86 2.17 -11.08 6.56
CA GLN A 86 3.11 -11.27 5.47
C GLN A 86 2.48 -12.15 4.38
N PRO A 87 1.69 -11.59 3.44
CA PRO A 87 1.00 -12.40 2.43
C PRO A 87 1.97 -13.17 1.53
N VAL A 88 3.09 -12.52 1.18
CA VAL A 88 4.20 -13.06 0.40
C VAL A 88 5.50 -12.76 1.14
N GLU A 89 6.50 -13.62 0.99
CA GLU A 89 7.81 -13.44 1.64
C GLU A 89 8.38 -12.04 1.38
N GLY A 90 8.76 -11.36 2.46
CA GLY A 90 9.29 -9.99 2.44
C GLY A 90 8.25 -8.88 2.29
N GLU A 91 6.98 -9.17 1.99
CA GLU A 91 5.91 -8.17 1.92
C GLU A 91 5.17 -8.09 3.26
N PHE A 92 5.33 -6.98 4.00
CA PHE A 92 4.67 -6.78 5.29
C PHE A 92 3.55 -5.75 5.18
N LYS A 93 2.40 -6.04 5.79
CA LYS A 93 1.27 -5.13 5.90
C LYS A 93 0.80 -5.03 7.35
N GLY A 94 0.45 -3.82 7.78
CA GLY A 94 -0.10 -3.56 9.10
C GLY A 94 -1.59 -3.23 9.01
N PHE A 95 -2.35 -3.76 9.95
CA PHE A 95 -3.75 -3.39 10.15
C PHE A 95 -4.01 -3.18 11.65
N SER A 96 -5.06 -2.44 11.98
CA SER A 96 -5.55 -2.40 13.36
C SER A 96 -5.99 -3.80 13.79
N ALA A 97 -5.58 -4.22 14.98
CA ALA A 97 -6.09 -5.42 15.62
C ALA A 97 -7.51 -5.23 16.17
N VAL A 98 -8.05 -4.01 16.17
CA VAL A 98 -9.39 -3.71 16.66
C VAL A 98 -10.42 -4.11 15.61
N CYS A 99 -11.22 -5.12 15.92
CA CYS A 99 -12.29 -5.59 15.06
C CYS A 99 -13.36 -4.51 14.88
N THR A 100 -13.66 -4.17 13.62
CA THR A 100 -14.67 -3.16 13.23
C THR A 100 -16.11 -3.51 13.58
N HIS A 101 -16.38 -4.71 14.10
CA HIS A 101 -17.71 -5.07 14.58
C HIS A 101 -18.06 -4.36 15.89
N GLN A 102 -17.31 -4.63 16.96
CA GLN A 102 -17.59 -4.16 18.33
C GLN A 102 -16.30 -3.88 19.14
N GLY A 103 -15.16 -3.73 18.47
CA GLY A 103 -13.91 -3.33 19.11
C GLY A 103 -13.13 -4.45 19.81
N CYS A 104 -13.52 -5.72 19.67
CA CYS A 104 -12.68 -6.83 20.15
C CYS A 104 -11.33 -6.86 19.44
N LEU A 105 -10.26 -7.21 20.14
CA LEU A 105 -8.99 -7.50 19.49
C LEU A 105 -9.07 -8.83 18.72
N VAL A 106 -8.60 -8.83 17.48
CA VAL A 106 -8.38 -10.05 16.69
C VAL A 106 -7.40 -10.97 17.43
N ASN A 107 -7.64 -12.26 17.35
CA ASN A 107 -7.03 -13.25 18.25
C ASN A 107 -5.94 -14.06 17.57
N ALA A 108 -6.06 -14.30 16.26
CA ALA A 108 -5.14 -15.17 15.51
C ALA A 108 -5.09 -14.78 14.03
N VAL A 109 -3.98 -15.11 13.37
CA VAL A 109 -3.86 -15.11 11.91
C VAL A 109 -3.64 -16.55 11.47
N ALA A 110 -4.57 -17.09 10.67
CA ALA A 110 -4.54 -18.46 10.20
C ALA A 110 -5.32 -18.59 8.89
N ASP A 111 -4.92 -19.54 8.05
CA ASP A 111 -5.61 -19.87 6.80
C ASP A 111 -5.82 -18.67 5.87
N GLY A 112 -4.84 -17.76 5.81
CA GLY A 112 -4.91 -16.52 5.02
C GLY A 112 -5.89 -15.48 5.57
N THR A 113 -6.35 -15.62 6.82
CA THR A 113 -7.28 -14.70 7.47
C THR A 113 -6.82 -14.23 8.85
N ILE A 114 -7.15 -12.99 9.18
CA ILE A 114 -7.08 -12.41 10.52
C ILE A 114 -8.44 -12.67 11.18
N ASN A 115 -8.44 -13.32 12.33
CA ASN A 115 -9.63 -13.90 12.97
C ASN A 115 -9.98 -13.20 14.28
N CYS A 116 -11.26 -12.84 14.44
CA CYS A 116 -11.83 -12.35 15.69
C CYS A 116 -12.84 -13.36 16.24
N ASP A 117 -12.49 -14.00 17.36
CA ASP A 117 -13.26 -15.11 17.92
C ASP A 117 -14.45 -14.65 18.77
N CYS A 118 -14.59 -13.36 19.07
CA CYS A 118 -15.73 -12.83 19.82
C CYS A 118 -17.07 -13.20 19.16
N HIS A 119 -17.15 -13.05 17.84
CA HIS A 119 -18.37 -13.31 17.06
C HIS A 119 -18.09 -13.96 15.69
N GLY A 120 -16.83 -14.34 15.44
CA GLY A 120 -16.42 -15.06 14.23
C GLY A 120 -16.10 -14.19 13.02
N SER A 121 -15.86 -12.89 13.18
CA SER A 121 -15.44 -12.04 12.05
C SER A 121 -14.07 -12.45 11.52
N LYS A 122 -13.91 -12.43 10.21
CA LYS A 122 -12.67 -12.77 9.51
C LYS A 122 -12.32 -11.67 8.52
N PHE A 123 -11.04 -11.40 8.40
CA PHE A 123 -10.48 -10.40 7.48
C PHE A 123 -9.37 -11.02 6.64
N ALA A 124 -9.22 -10.63 5.38
CA ALA A 124 -8.16 -11.14 4.52
C ALA A 124 -6.79 -10.60 4.94
N VAL A 125 -5.75 -11.43 4.92
CA VAL A 125 -4.37 -10.96 5.16
C VAL A 125 -3.84 -10.06 4.03
N ALA A 126 -4.44 -10.13 2.83
CA ALA A 126 -3.96 -9.38 1.68
C ALA A 126 -4.22 -7.87 1.81
N ASP A 127 -5.36 -7.48 2.36
CA ASP A 127 -5.89 -6.11 2.32
C ASP A 127 -6.81 -5.76 3.51
N GLY A 128 -6.98 -6.65 4.49
CA GLY A 128 -7.84 -6.41 5.64
C GLY A 128 -9.34 -6.46 5.34
N ALA A 129 -9.76 -6.83 4.13
CA ALA A 129 -11.17 -6.87 3.74
C ALA A 129 -11.96 -7.93 4.52
N VAL A 130 -13.22 -7.64 4.83
CA VAL A 130 -14.11 -8.59 5.53
C VAL A 130 -14.37 -9.82 4.64
N THR A 131 -13.98 -10.99 5.11
CA THR A 131 -14.25 -12.28 4.44
C THR A 131 -15.35 -13.06 5.14
N ALA A 132 -15.61 -12.78 6.43
CA ALA A 132 -16.76 -13.26 7.16
C ALA A 132 -17.23 -12.21 8.19
N GLY A 133 -18.54 -11.96 8.25
CA GLY A 133 -19.15 -11.03 9.21
C GLY A 133 -19.16 -11.58 10.65
N PRO A 134 -19.69 -10.83 11.63
CA PRO A 134 -20.57 -9.66 11.51
C PRO A 134 -19.90 -8.29 11.30
N ALA A 135 -18.57 -8.19 11.25
CA ALA A 135 -17.88 -6.94 10.95
C ALA A 135 -18.42 -6.27 9.66
N PRO A 136 -18.80 -4.98 9.70
CA PRO A 136 -19.37 -4.31 8.53
C PRO A 136 -18.31 -3.77 7.56
N GLU A 137 -17.07 -3.57 8.03
CA GLU A 137 -16.03 -2.86 7.30
C GLU A 137 -14.64 -3.51 7.47
N PRO A 138 -13.71 -3.32 6.51
CA PRO A 138 -12.33 -3.81 6.60
C PRO A 138 -11.60 -3.31 7.85
N LEU A 139 -10.54 -4.02 8.26
CA LEU A 139 -9.63 -3.48 9.27
C LEU A 139 -8.93 -2.22 8.73
N GLY A 140 -8.76 -1.22 9.59
CA GLY A 140 -8.03 -0.01 9.22
C GLY A 140 -6.57 -0.32 8.96
N GLU A 141 -6.04 0.12 7.82
CA GLU A 141 -4.61 0.01 7.50
C GLU A 141 -3.75 0.78 8.50
N GLN A 142 -2.59 0.22 8.81
CA GLN A 142 -1.60 0.80 9.71
C GLN A 142 -0.24 0.75 9.02
N GLN A 143 0.42 1.90 8.98
CA GLN A 143 1.74 1.99 8.37
C GLN A 143 2.73 1.16 9.21
N VAL A 144 3.45 0.27 8.57
CA VAL A 144 4.54 -0.50 9.19
C VAL A 144 5.75 -0.45 8.27
N SER A 145 6.93 -0.38 8.86
CA SER A 145 8.20 -0.40 8.13
C SER A 145 9.10 -1.49 8.68
N VAL A 146 10.03 -1.98 7.87
CA VAL A 146 11.09 -2.90 8.32
C VAL A 146 12.39 -2.12 8.40
N THR A 147 13.04 -2.11 9.56
CA THR A 147 14.35 -1.49 9.74
C THR A 147 15.46 -2.34 9.12
N PRO A 148 16.64 -1.77 8.81
CA PRO A 148 17.76 -2.52 8.21
C PRO A 148 18.25 -3.71 9.04
N ASP A 149 18.09 -3.64 10.37
CA ASP A 149 18.41 -4.71 11.33
C ASP A 149 17.26 -5.75 11.47
N GLY A 150 16.22 -5.64 10.65
CA GLY A 150 15.15 -6.64 10.53
C GLY A 150 14.05 -6.50 11.57
N GLN A 151 13.83 -5.31 12.15
CA GLN A 151 12.74 -5.06 13.07
C GLN A 151 11.53 -4.44 12.36
N ILE A 152 10.33 -4.88 12.70
CA ILE A 152 9.09 -4.21 12.33
C ILE A 152 8.86 -3.05 13.28
N VAL A 153 8.60 -1.87 12.71
CA VAL A 153 8.23 -0.65 13.44
C VAL A 153 6.87 -0.14 12.97
N LEU A 154 6.11 0.42 13.90
CA LEU A 154 4.83 1.05 13.64
C LEU A 154 5.06 2.49 13.16
N GLY A 155 4.47 2.87 12.02
CA GLY A 155 4.73 4.14 11.34
C GLY A 155 5.99 4.13 10.46
N GLU A 156 6.43 5.33 10.08
CA GLU A 156 7.73 5.53 9.44
C GLU A 156 8.83 5.10 10.42
N ALA A 157 9.83 4.36 9.94
CA ALA A 157 10.95 3.97 10.78
C ALA A 157 11.61 5.23 11.36
N PRO A 158 11.88 5.27 12.69
CA PRO A 158 12.61 6.40 13.24
C PRO A 158 13.97 6.45 12.54
N PRO A 159 14.48 7.65 12.17
CA PRO A 159 15.83 7.77 11.66
C PRO A 159 16.75 7.15 12.70
N ALA A 160 17.55 6.17 12.29
CA ALA A 160 18.40 5.40 13.18
C ALA A 160 19.25 6.34 14.05
N GLU A 161 18.87 6.52 15.32
CA GLU A 161 19.66 7.29 16.27
C GLU A 161 20.96 6.54 16.50
N THR A 162 22.04 7.14 16.04
CA THR A 162 23.40 6.63 16.18
C THR A 162 23.81 6.77 17.64
N THR A 163 23.84 5.67 18.38
CA THR A 163 24.65 5.57 19.59
C THR A 163 25.83 4.64 19.32
N GLU A 164 27.02 5.19 19.53
CA GLU A 164 28.32 4.57 19.27
C GLU A 164 28.54 3.23 20.02
N ALA A 165 28.93 2.20 19.25
CA ALA A 165 30.05 1.25 19.43
C ALA A 165 30.20 0.45 20.77
N PRO A 166 30.60 -0.84 20.74
CA PRO A 166 31.86 -1.21 20.10
C PRO A 166 31.90 -2.50 19.27
N ALA A 167 32.98 -2.53 18.49
CA ALA A 167 33.42 -3.53 17.53
C ALA A 167 33.35 -4.98 18.03
N GLN A 168 33.04 -5.88 17.10
CA GLN A 168 33.59 -7.23 17.11
C GLN A 168 34.10 -7.58 15.71
N GLU A 169 35.36 -8.04 15.69
CA GLU A 169 35.99 -8.73 14.58
C GLU A 169 35.28 -10.07 14.36
N GLU A 170 34.85 -10.36 13.13
CA GLU A 170 35.11 -11.63 12.45
C GLU A 170 34.97 -11.46 10.92
N THR A 171 35.97 -11.99 10.23
CA THR A 171 36.21 -12.18 8.80
C THR A 171 35.04 -12.94 8.10
N THR A 172 34.74 -12.90 6.80
CA THR A 172 35.45 -12.55 5.56
C THR A 172 34.41 -12.66 4.42
N GLU A 173 34.14 -11.57 3.72
CA GLU A 173 34.05 -11.44 2.25
C GLU A 173 33.61 -10.00 2.02
N ALA A 174 34.48 -9.17 1.44
CA ALA A 174 34.15 -7.77 1.21
C ALA A 174 32.94 -7.72 0.27
N PRO A 175 31.79 -7.13 0.69
CA PRO A 175 30.74 -6.83 -0.27
C PRO A 175 31.37 -5.96 -1.37
N PRO A 176 30.93 -6.10 -2.64
CA PRO A 176 31.41 -5.21 -3.70
C PRO A 176 31.29 -3.77 -3.19
N PRO A 177 32.29 -2.91 -3.46
CA PRO A 177 32.30 -1.56 -2.93
C PRO A 177 30.93 -0.93 -3.21
N GLY A 178 30.25 -0.48 -2.16
CA GLY A 178 28.96 0.15 -2.28
C GLY A 178 29.02 1.24 -3.35
N LEU A 179 28.04 1.25 -4.24
CA LEU A 179 27.88 2.27 -5.27
C LEU A 179 27.85 3.67 -4.66
N ALA A 180 27.17 3.83 -3.52
CA ALA A 180 27.04 5.11 -2.82
C ALA A 180 26.62 4.96 -1.36
N SER A 181 26.72 6.04 -0.60
CA SER A 181 25.95 6.18 0.63
C SER A 181 24.53 6.68 0.35
N THR A 182 23.55 6.26 1.16
CA THR A 182 22.17 6.76 1.13
C THR A 182 22.09 8.28 1.35
N GLY A 183 22.96 8.83 2.21
CA GLY A 183 23.05 10.27 2.46
C GLY A 183 23.59 11.09 1.29
N ASP A 184 24.25 10.44 0.31
CA ASP A 184 24.75 11.12 -0.89
C ASP A 184 23.67 11.34 -1.95
N ILE A 185 22.50 10.72 -1.79
CA ILE A 185 21.39 10.82 -2.72
C ILE A 185 20.39 11.83 -2.13
N PRO A 186 20.06 12.92 -2.84
CA PRO A 186 19.13 13.93 -2.32
C PRO A 186 17.66 13.54 -2.51
N VAL A 187 16.84 13.79 -1.49
CA VAL A 187 15.36 13.64 -1.54
C VAL A 187 14.74 14.53 -2.63
N GLY A 188 13.77 14.00 -3.36
CA GLY A 188 13.17 14.62 -4.54
C GLY A 188 14.08 14.63 -5.78
N GLY A 189 15.23 13.96 -5.71
CA GLY A 189 16.29 14.02 -6.70
C GLY A 189 17.04 12.70 -6.86
N GLY A 190 18.34 12.79 -7.09
CA GLY A 190 19.20 11.63 -7.29
C GLY A 190 20.64 11.99 -7.64
N LYS A 191 21.46 10.97 -7.87
CA LYS A 191 22.85 11.06 -8.28
C LYS A 191 23.11 10.13 -9.46
N ILE A 192 23.94 10.60 -10.39
CA ILE A 192 24.32 9.86 -11.60
C ILE A 192 25.70 9.22 -11.35
N PHE A 193 25.78 7.92 -11.57
CA PHE A 193 26.97 7.09 -11.47
C PHE A 193 27.38 6.71 -12.88
N ALA A 194 28.28 7.54 -13.45
CA ALA A 194 28.60 7.48 -14.87
C ALA A 194 29.40 6.22 -15.22
N ASP A 195 30.28 5.76 -14.34
CA ASP A 195 31.13 4.59 -14.56
C ASP A 195 30.31 3.29 -14.55
N GLU A 196 29.23 3.24 -13.76
CA GLU A 196 28.31 2.10 -13.65
C GLU A 196 27.09 2.21 -14.56
N GLU A 197 26.96 3.32 -15.28
CA GLU A 197 25.80 3.65 -16.12
C GLU A 197 24.45 3.55 -15.37
N VAL A 198 24.42 4.04 -14.13
CA VAL A 198 23.23 4.02 -13.25
C VAL A 198 22.89 5.40 -12.71
N VAL A 199 21.61 5.66 -12.53
CA VAL A 199 21.10 6.76 -11.72
C VAL A 199 20.44 6.18 -10.49
N ILE A 200 20.86 6.63 -9.30
CA ILE A 200 20.12 6.38 -8.06
C ILE A 200 19.30 7.62 -7.74
N THR A 201 18.02 7.42 -7.50
CA THR A 201 17.08 8.48 -7.14
C THR A 201 16.50 8.24 -5.78
N GLN A 202 16.07 9.33 -5.15
CA GLN A 202 15.34 9.30 -3.89
C GLN A 202 14.09 10.17 -4.03
N PRO A 203 12.96 9.63 -4.54
CA PRO A 203 11.73 10.41 -4.75
C PRO A 203 11.19 10.98 -3.44
N THR A 204 11.15 10.13 -2.42
CA THR A 204 10.81 10.46 -1.03
C THR A 204 11.95 10.00 -0.11
N ALA A 205 12.05 10.56 1.09
CA ALA A 205 13.13 10.22 2.02
C ALA A 205 13.14 8.72 2.33
N GLY A 206 14.32 8.11 2.28
CA GLY A 206 14.50 6.66 2.48
C GLY A 206 14.10 5.76 1.30
N GLU A 207 13.35 6.26 0.31
CA GLU A 207 12.95 5.48 -0.86
C GLU A 207 14.02 5.59 -1.95
N PHE A 208 14.77 4.52 -2.22
CA PHE A 208 15.79 4.52 -3.27
C PHE A 208 15.33 3.72 -4.49
N ARG A 209 15.46 4.33 -5.67
CA ARG A 209 15.24 3.66 -6.95
C ARG A 209 16.47 3.77 -7.83
N ALA A 210 16.71 2.74 -8.63
CA ALA A 210 17.83 2.72 -9.55
C ALA A 210 17.35 2.56 -10.98
N PHE A 211 17.91 3.35 -11.90
CA PHE A 211 17.60 3.29 -13.32
C PHE A 211 18.89 3.29 -14.14
N SER A 212 18.82 2.81 -15.38
CA SER A 212 19.89 3.02 -16.35
C SER A 212 20.15 4.52 -16.55
N ALA A 213 21.40 4.94 -16.54
CA ALA A 213 21.80 6.29 -16.96
C ALA A 213 21.79 6.46 -18.49
N VAL A 214 21.55 5.39 -19.24
CA VAL A 214 21.47 5.39 -20.70
C VAL A 214 20.06 5.80 -21.13
N CYS A 215 19.95 6.96 -21.78
CA CYS A 215 18.72 7.48 -22.34
C CYS A 215 18.16 6.55 -23.43
N THR A 216 16.88 6.19 -23.30
CA THR A 216 16.17 5.27 -24.21
C THR A 216 15.89 5.84 -25.60
N HIS A 217 16.18 7.12 -25.84
CA HIS A 217 16.04 7.72 -27.17
C HIS A 217 17.13 7.22 -28.14
N GLN A 218 18.39 7.52 -27.85
CA GLN A 218 19.54 7.23 -28.72
C GLN A 218 20.79 6.80 -27.94
N GLY A 219 20.66 6.42 -26.67
CA GLY A 219 21.77 5.88 -25.89
C GLY A 219 22.72 6.90 -25.29
N CYS A 220 22.41 8.20 -25.35
CA CYS A 220 23.18 9.21 -24.61
C CYS A 220 23.09 8.96 -23.10
N MET A 221 24.17 9.25 -22.38
CA MET A 221 24.11 9.35 -20.93
C MET A 221 23.21 10.53 -20.51
N VAL A 222 22.40 10.32 -19.48
CA VAL A 222 21.72 11.41 -18.76
C VAL A 222 22.77 12.25 -18.03
N THR A 223 22.57 13.56 -17.98
CA THR A 223 23.63 14.50 -17.57
C THR A 223 23.29 15.26 -16.29
N LYS A 224 21.99 15.38 -15.96
CA LYS A 224 21.57 16.20 -14.82
C LYS A 224 20.27 15.74 -14.19
N ILE A 225 20.17 15.88 -12.88
CA ILE A 225 18.91 15.68 -12.14
C ILE A 225 18.47 17.03 -11.56
N THR A 226 17.27 17.47 -11.92
CA THR A 226 16.70 18.74 -11.43
C THR A 226 15.19 18.77 -11.61
N GLY A 227 14.49 19.46 -10.70
CA GLY A 227 13.03 19.61 -10.76
C GLY A 227 12.27 18.28 -10.76
N GLY A 228 12.74 17.29 -10.00
CA GLY A 228 12.13 15.94 -9.95
C GLY A 228 12.32 15.12 -11.23
N THR A 229 13.27 15.49 -12.09
CA THR A 229 13.53 14.78 -13.35
C THR A 229 15.01 14.46 -13.57
N ILE A 230 15.26 13.29 -14.16
CA ILE A 230 16.52 12.86 -14.76
C ILE A 230 16.53 13.38 -16.20
N ASN A 231 17.51 14.20 -16.56
CA ASN A 231 17.54 14.95 -17.81
C ASN A 231 18.68 14.45 -18.72
N CYS A 232 18.36 14.21 -19.98
CA CYS A 232 19.31 13.97 -21.05
C CYS A 232 19.39 15.21 -21.95
N GLU A 233 20.51 15.94 -21.88
CA GLU A 233 20.68 17.21 -22.60
C GLU A 233 21.03 17.04 -24.08
N CYS A 234 21.28 15.82 -24.57
CA CYS A 234 21.53 15.60 -26.01
C CYS A 234 20.39 16.14 -26.89
N HIS A 235 19.15 15.89 -26.49
CA HIS A 235 17.94 16.28 -27.24
C HIS A 235 16.81 16.75 -26.32
N GLY A 236 17.06 16.85 -25.00
CA GLY A 236 16.11 17.35 -24.02
C GLY A 236 15.14 16.31 -23.45
N SER A 237 15.39 15.01 -23.59
CA SER A 237 14.55 13.98 -22.96
C SER A 237 14.62 14.07 -21.44
N LYS A 238 13.48 13.88 -20.79
CA LYS A 238 13.34 13.93 -19.33
C LYS A 238 12.59 12.72 -18.82
N PHE A 239 13.00 12.24 -17.67
CA PHE A 239 12.43 11.09 -17.00
C PHE A 239 12.11 11.45 -15.56
N ALA A 240 11.01 10.98 -14.99
CA ALA A 240 10.67 11.21 -13.60
C ALA A 240 11.66 10.47 -12.67
N VAL A 241 12.09 11.13 -11.59
CA VAL A 241 12.89 10.44 -10.55
C VAL A 241 12.07 9.37 -9.84
N ALA A 242 10.74 9.53 -9.81
CA ALA A 242 9.83 8.64 -9.12
C ALA A 242 9.78 7.24 -9.71
N ASP A 243 9.87 7.08 -11.03
CA ASP A 243 9.65 5.79 -11.72
C ASP A 243 10.42 5.61 -13.04
N GLY A 244 11.28 6.57 -13.41
CA GLY A 244 11.98 6.54 -14.69
C GLY A 244 11.08 6.82 -15.90
N GLY A 245 9.81 7.14 -15.70
CA GLY A 245 8.80 7.43 -16.71
C GLY A 245 9.14 8.67 -17.54
N VAL A 246 8.83 8.65 -18.83
CA VAL A 246 9.11 9.80 -19.71
C VAL A 246 8.21 10.98 -19.34
N THR A 247 8.82 12.11 -18.99
CA THR A 247 8.11 13.38 -18.74
C THR A 247 8.29 14.38 -19.88
N ALA A 248 9.34 14.23 -20.68
CA ALA A 248 9.51 14.96 -21.94
C ALA A 248 10.30 14.13 -22.96
N GLY A 249 9.85 14.17 -24.22
CA GLY A 249 10.50 13.49 -25.34
C GLY A 249 11.80 14.17 -25.80
N PRO A 250 12.50 13.63 -26.80
CA PRO A 250 12.03 12.63 -27.78
C PRO A 250 12.02 11.16 -27.34
N ALA A 251 12.59 10.79 -26.18
CA ALA A 251 12.43 9.44 -25.65
C ALA A 251 10.93 9.07 -25.53
N SER A 252 10.59 7.82 -25.83
CA SER A 252 9.21 7.30 -25.76
C SER A 252 9.06 6.12 -24.81
N LYS A 253 10.15 5.71 -24.17
CA LYS A 253 10.21 4.58 -23.22
C LYS A 253 10.84 5.05 -21.90
N PRO A 254 10.37 4.54 -20.75
CA PRO A 254 10.98 4.86 -19.47
C PRO A 254 12.44 4.38 -19.42
N LEU A 255 13.24 4.96 -18.53
CA LEU A 255 14.57 4.40 -18.23
C LEU A 255 14.38 3.00 -17.66
N PRO A 256 15.14 2.00 -18.15
CA PRO A 256 15.12 0.66 -17.58
C PRO A 256 15.48 0.70 -16.09
N GLU A 257 14.69 0.04 -15.26
CA GLU A 257 14.98 -0.11 -13.84
C GLU A 257 16.19 -1.02 -13.61
N ARG A 258 16.94 -0.73 -12.56
CA ARG A 258 18.07 -1.51 -12.08
C ARG A 258 17.78 -1.94 -10.66
N THR A 259 18.33 -3.08 -10.28
CA THR A 259 18.16 -3.59 -8.92
C THR A 259 19.29 -3.05 -8.04
N VAL A 260 18.91 -2.53 -6.89
CA VAL A 260 19.85 -2.17 -5.83
C VAL A 260 19.43 -2.82 -4.53
N ARG A 261 20.43 -3.13 -3.71
CA ARG A 261 20.28 -3.46 -2.30
C ARG A 261 20.77 -2.28 -1.48
N VAL A 262 19.99 -1.90 -0.47
CA VAL A 262 20.38 -0.94 0.56
C VAL A 262 20.67 -1.74 1.83
N THR A 263 21.86 -1.57 2.39
CA THR A 263 22.29 -2.22 3.65
C THR A 263 22.90 -1.16 4.55
N GLY A 264 22.19 -0.81 5.63
CA GLY A 264 22.51 0.39 6.41
C GLY A 264 22.54 1.62 5.52
N ASP A 265 23.63 2.36 5.58
CA ASP A 265 23.83 3.56 4.76
C ASP A 265 24.44 3.27 3.39
N GLN A 266 24.59 2.00 2.99
CA GLN A 266 25.26 1.63 1.74
C GLN A 266 24.26 1.17 0.68
N ILE A 267 24.38 1.71 -0.52
CA ILE A 267 23.64 1.27 -1.72
C ILE A 267 24.60 0.45 -2.59
N SER A 268 24.19 -0.74 -3.04
CA SER A 268 24.95 -1.60 -3.96
C SER A 268 24.07 -2.11 -5.10
N LEU A 269 24.63 -2.24 -6.30
CA LEU A 269 23.96 -2.91 -7.43
C LEU A 269 23.91 -4.43 -7.20
N THR A 270 22.85 -5.07 -7.67
CA THR A 270 22.63 -6.53 -7.54
C THR A 270 22.14 -7.15 -8.83
#